data_AF-A0A950D4L3-F1
#
_entry.id   AF-A0A950D4L3-F1
#
_cell.length_a   1.000
_cell.length_b   1.000
_cell.length_c   1.000
_cell.angle_alpha   90.00
_cell.angle_beta   90.00
_cell.angle_gamma   90.00
#
_symmetry.space_group_name_H-M   'P 1'
#
loop_
_entity.id
_entity.type
_entity.pdbx_description
1 polymer ?
#
loop_
_entity_poly.entity_id
_entity_poly.type
_entity_poly.pdbx_seq_one_letter_code
_entity_poly.pdbx_strand_id
1 'polypeptide(L)'
;MKTHLPLQDAYLLAVKRENAPVTIYLRNGFQLRGYVRGFDNFTIILEYDNKPHLVYKHAVSTVSPQAPVQFSGSDLTSNAAGNSAPRPQANAETSSASNADGAPHSVSS
;
A
#
# COMPACT_ATOMS: atom_id res chain seq x y z
N MET A 1 -5.07 0.91 -22.28
CA MET A 1 -3.92 1.77 -22.65
C MET A 1 -2.81 1.50 -21.64
N LYS A 2 -1.57 1.28 -22.07
CA LYS A 2 -0.42 1.13 -21.15
C LYS A 2 -0.04 2.52 -20.67
N THR A 3 -0.12 2.78 -19.38
CA THR A 3 0.27 4.08 -18.81
C THR A 3 1.74 4.01 -18.44
N HIS A 4 2.54 4.94 -18.96
CA HIS A 4 3.96 5.01 -18.63
C HIS A 4 4.14 5.59 -17.22
N LEU A 5 4.77 4.83 -16.33
CA LEU A 5 5.05 5.25 -14.96
C LEU A 5 6.34 6.10 -14.94
N PRO A 6 6.39 7.23 -14.22
CA PRO A 6 7.61 8.00 -14.07
C PRO A 6 8.76 7.14 -13.53
N LEU A 7 9.98 7.37 -14.02
CA LEU A 7 11.18 6.60 -13.66
C LEU A 7 11.37 6.49 -12.14
N GLN A 8 11.21 7.60 -11.43
CA GLN A 8 11.35 7.65 -9.97
C GLN A 8 10.35 6.74 -9.26
N ASP A 9 9.07 6.83 -9.65
CA ASP A 9 8.00 6.05 -9.04
C ASP A 9 8.17 4.57 -9.36
N ALA A 10 8.51 4.24 -10.60
CA ALA A 10 8.80 2.87 -11.03
C ALA A 10 9.95 2.27 -10.22
N TYR A 11 11.03 3.02 -10.02
CA TYR A 11 12.19 2.56 -9.25
C TYR A 11 11.85 2.34 -7.77
N LEU A 12 11.22 3.32 -7.10
CA LEU A 12 10.84 3.19 -5.70
C LEU A 12 9.78 2.10 -5.48
N LEU A 13 8.89 1.89 -6.46
CA LEU A 13 7.93 0.79 -6.43
C LEU A 13 8.63 -0.57 -6.53
N ALA A 14 9.60 -0.73 -7.42
CA ALA A 14 10.38 -1.97 -7.55
C ALA A 14 11.14 -2.28 -6.26
N VAL A 15 11.84 -1.29 -5.70
CA VAL A 15 12.55 -1.40 -4.41
C VAL A 15 11.61 -1.82 -3.27
N LYS A 16 10.42 -1.20 -3.18
CA LYS A 16 9.40 -1.54 -2.17
C LYS A 16 8.84 -2.95 -2.39
N ARG A 17 8.50 -3.31 -3.62
CA ARG A 17 7.91 -4.61 -4.00
C ARG A 17 8.82 -5.78 -3.62
N GLU A 18 10.11 -5.62 -3.84
CA GLU A 18 11.12 -6.64 -3.51
C GLU A 18 11.52 -6.64 -2.02
N ASN A 19 11.00 -5.69 -1.23
CA ASN A 19 11.36 -5.51 0.17
C ASN A 19 12.89 -5.47 0.37
N ALA A 20 13.59 -4.83 -0.57
CA ALA A 20 15.05 -4.80 -0.58
C ALA A 20 15.57 -3.85 0.52
N PRO A 21 16.56 -4.27 1.33
CA PRO A 21 17.25 -3.36 2.22
C PRO A 21 17.92 -2.23 1.41
N VAL A 22 17.72 -0.98 1.81
CA VAL A 22 18.28 0.19 1.13
C VAL A 22 19.19 1.00 2.03
N THR A 23 20.14 1.68 1.40
CA THR A 23 20.86 2.82 1.97
C THR A 23 20.44 4.09 1.24
N ILE A 24 19.89 5.04 1.98
CA ILE A 24 19.57 6.38 1.50
C ILE A 24 20.69 7.32 1.92
N TYR A 25 21.35 7.93 0.96
CA TYR A 25 22.37 8.94 1.17
C TYR A 25 21.70 10.32 1.15
N LEU A 26 21.99 11.12 2.16
CA LEU A 26 21.50 12.49 2.27
C LEU A 26 22.53 13.47 1.70
N ARG A 27 22.05 14.64 1.28
CA ARG A 27 22.92 15.72 0.73
C ARG A 27 23.99 16.20 1.70
N ASN A 28 23.79 16.03 3.01
CA ASN A 28 24.77 16.37 4.04
C ASN A 28 25.80 15.25 4.31
N GLY A 29 25.75 14.14 3.57
CA GLY A 29 26.65 13.00 3.72
C GLY A 29 26.20 11.94 4.72
N PHE A 30 25.13 12.18 5.50
CA PHE A 30 24.59 11.16 6.41
C PHE A 30 23.89 10.03 5.63
N GLN A 31 23.89 8.83 6.19
CA GLN A 31 23.29 7.65 5.56
C GLN A 31 22.19 7.07 6.45
N LEU A 32 21.04 6.79 5.86
CA LEU A 32 19.94 6.08 6.51
C LEU A 32 19.86 4.67 5.92
N ARG A 33 19.66 3.66 6.75
CA ARG A 33 19.51 2.27 6.31
C ARG A 33 18.17 1.73 6.77
N GLY A 34 17.48 0.97 5.92
CA GLY A 34 16.16 0.44 6.24
C GLY A 34 15.44 -0.11 5.02
N TYR A 35 14.12 -0.11 5.06
CA TYR A 35 13.24 -0.61 4.00
C TYR A 35 12.27 0.47 3.54
N VAL A 36 12.07 0.61 2.23
CA VAL A 36 11.07 1.55 1.70
C VAL A 36 9.67 0.96 1.89
N ARG A 37 8.85 1.59 2.74
CA ARG A 37 7.45 1.17 2.98
C ARG A 37 6.44 1.94 2.15
N GLY A 38 6.77 3.16 1.75
CA GLY A 38 5.92 4.00 0.93
C GLY A 38 6.65 5.24 0.45
N PHE A 39 6.04 5.95 -0.48
CA PHE A 39 6.52 7.23 -0.96
C PHE A 39 5.35 7.99 -1.59
N ASP A 40 5.50 9.31 -1.67
CA ASP A 40 4.65 10.19 -2.45
C ASP A 40 5.54 11.08 -3.33
N ASN A 41 5.02 12.20 -3.82
CA ASN A 41 5.77 13.13 -4.67
C ASN A 41 7.03 13.71 -3.97
N PHE A 42 6.99 13.94 -2.66
CA PHE A 42 8.01 14.70 -1.92
C PHE A 42 8.73 13.92 -0.82
N THR A 43 8.22 12.75 -0.45
CA THR A 43 8.66 12.00 0.73
C THR A 43 8.80 10.51 0.45
N ILE A 44 9.60 9.85 1.31
CA ILE A 44 9.80 8.41 1.37
C ILE A 44 9.61 7.99 2.82
N ILE A 45 8.79 6.96 3.07
CA ILE A 45 8.72 6.29 4.37
C ILE A 45 9.78 5.20 4.39
N LEU A 46 10.80 5.39 5.22
CA LEU A 46 11.85 4.42 5.49
C LEU A 46 11.59 3.76 6.84
N GLU A 47 11.50 2.44 6.89
CA GLU A 47 11.38 1.70 8.14
C GLU A 47 12.74 1.17 8.59
N TYR A 48 13.08 1.42 9.86
CA TYR A 48 14.25 0.88 10.53
C TYR A 48 13.85 0.50 11.96
N ASP A 49 14.23 -0.69 12.41
CA ASP A 49 13.86 -1.22 13.74
C ASP A 49 12.34 -1.15 14.02
N ASN A 50 11.53 -1.56 13.03
CA ASN A 50 10.06 -1.49 13.04
C ASN A 50 9.47 -0.08 13.29
N LYS A 51 10.28 0.96 13.13
CA LYS A 51 9.85 2.36 13.29
C LYS A 51 9.84 3.05 11.92
N PRO A 52 8.71 3.66 11.52
CA PRO A 52 8.66 4.44 10.29
C PRO A 52 9.36 5.80 10.50
N HIS A 53 10.16 6.19 9.52
CA HIS A 53 10.83 7.48 9.45
C HIS A 53 10.39 8.16 8.15
N LEU A 54 9.91 9.40 8.26
CA LEU A 54 9.58 10.23 7.11
C LEU A 54 10.85 10.93 6.61
N VAL A 55 11.25 10.62 5.37
CA VAL A 55 12.42 11.21 4.73
C VAL A 55 11.97 12.12 3.60
N TYR A 56 12.33 13.41 3.65
CA TYR A 56 12.05 14.35 2.57
C TYR A 56 13.03 14.17 1.42
N LYS A 57 12.52 14.05 0.19
CA LYS A 57 13.32 13.84 -1.03
C LYS A 57 14.30 14.99 -1.30
N HIS A 58 13.98 16.22 -0.91
CA HIS A 58 14.91 17.34 -1.05
C HIS A 58 16.21 17.10 -0.28
N ALA A 59 16.20 16.32 0.80
CA ALA A 59 17.39 16.01 1.58
C ALA A 59 18.15 14.79 1.05
N VAL A 60 17.57 14.01 0.13
CA VAL A 60 18.14 12.77 -0.42
C VAL A 60 19.00 13.09 -1.64
N SER A 61 20.22 12.56 -1.67
CA SER A 61 21.07 12.56 -2.87
C SER A 61 20.96 11.26 -3.66
N THR A 62 20.85 10.12 -2.97
CA THR A 62 20.92 8.80 -3.61
C THR A 62 20.12 7.75 -2.82
N VAL A 63 19.44 6.84 -3.52
CA VAL A 63 18.80 5.64 -2.93
C VAL A 63 19.47 4.42 -3.56
N SER A 64 20.13 3.61 -2.74
CA SER A 64 20.89 2.44 -3.20
C SER A 64 20.38 1.18 -2.50
N PRO A 65 19.76 0.22 -3.20
CA PRO A 65 19.48 -1.09 -2.63
C PRO A 65 20.79 -1.85 -2.38
N GLN A 66 20.81 -2.66 -1.33
CA GLN A 66 21.96 -3.48 -0.91
C GLN A 66 22.09 -4.74 -1.78
N ALA A 67 20.98 -5.21 -2.35
CA ALA A 67 20.95 -6.27 -3.34
C ALA A 67 20.45 -5.71 -4.69
N PRO A 68 20.86 -6.29 -5.83
CA PRO A 68 20.32 -5.91 -7.13
C PRO A 68 18.79 -6.06 -7.14
N VAL A 69 18.10 -4.96 -7.42
CA VAL A 69 16.64 -4.96 -7.65
C VAL A 69 16.40 -5.21 -9.13
N GLN A 70 15.46 -6.09 -9.47
CA GLN A 70 15.11 -6.31 -10.86
C GLN A 70 14.31 -5.11 -11.36
N PHE A 71 15.03 -4.18 -11.99
CA PHE A 71 14.47 -2.98 -12.58
C PHE A 71 14.66 -3.01 -14.09
N SER A 72 13.55 -3.10 -14.82
CA SER A 72 13.54 -3.31 -16.27
C SER A 72 12.53 -2.40 -16.96
N GLY A 73 12.60 -2.31 -18.30
CA GLY A 73 11.69 -1.47 -19.08
C GLY A 73 10.20 -1.79 -18.88
N SER A 74 9.84 -2.99 -18.43
CA SER A 74 8.46 -3.33 -18.06
C SER A 74 7.97 -2.61 -16.80
N ASP A 75 8.84 -2.28 -15.85
CA ASP A 75 8.49 -1.55 -14.63
C ASP A 75 8.11 -0.08 -14.91
N LEU A 76 8.54 0.45 -16.07
CA LEU A 76 8.15 1.77 -16.56
C LEU A 76 6.73 1.79 -17.15
N THR A 77 6.04 0.65 -17.22
CA THR A 77 4.69 0.56 -17.76
C THR A 77 3.75 -0.01 -16.70
N SER A 78 2.79 0.79 -16.23
CA SER A 78 1.75 0.28 -15.34
C SER A 78 0.65 -0.38 -16.19
N ASN A 79 0.38 -1.66 -15.89
CA ASN A 79 -0.75 -2.36 -16.48
C ASN A 79 -2.00 -2.03 -15.64
N ALA A 80 -2.71 -0.96 -16.02
CA ALA A 80 -3.89 -0.46 -15.30
C ALA A 80 -5.10 -1.41 -15.28
N ALA A 81 -4.99 -2.64 -15.80
CA ALA A 81 -6.09 -3.60 -15.96
C ALA A 81 -6.09 -4.78 -14.96
N GLY A 82 -5.15 -4.85 -14.01
CA GLY A 82 -4.91 -6.08 -13.24
C GLY A 82 -5.44 -6.18 -11.80
N ASN A 83 -5.76 -5.06 -11.12
CA ASN A 83 -5.98 -5.07 -9.65
C ASN A 83 -7.24 -4.34 -9.16
N SER A 84 -8.32 -4.32 -9.94
CA SER A 84 -9.67 -4.12 -9.38
C SER A 84 -10.22 -5.48 -8.95
N ALA A 85 -9.89 -5.90 -7.72
CA ALA A 85 -10.67 -6.92 -7.04
C ALA A 85 -12.15 -6.51 -7.08
N PRO A 86 -13.10 -7.43 -7.35
CA PRO A 86 -14.51 -7.09 -7.27
C PRO A 86 -14.82 -6.69 -5.83
N ARG A 87 -15.30 -5.46 -5.65
CA ARG A 87 -15.88 -5.01 -4.38
C ARG A 87 -17.07 -5.95 -4.11
N PRO A 88 -17.12 -6.71 -3.01
CA PRO A 88 -18.33 -7.47 -2.71
C PRO A 88 -19.45 -6.47 -2.45
N GLN A 89 -20.43 -6.42 -3.35
CA GLN A 89 -21.69 -5.74 -3.09
C GLN A 89 -22.40 -6.54 -1.99
N ALA A 90 -22.47 -5.94 -0.80
CA ALA A 90 -23.33 -6.40 0.27
C ALA A 90 -24.78 -6.15 -0.15
N ASN A 91 -25.40 -7.18 -0.71
CA ASN A 91 -26.84 -7.17 -0.98
C ASN A 91 -27.52 -7.68 0.29
N ALA A 92 -28.05 -6.74 1.07
CA ALA A 92 -28.95 -7.03 2.16
C ALA A 92 -30.28 -7.52 1.56
N GLU A 93 -30.43 -8.85 1.46
CA GLU A 93 -31.75 -9.45 1.29
C GLU A 93 -32.36 -9.67 2.68
N THR A 94 -33.31 -8.78 2.96
CA THR A 94 -34.33 -8.86 4.00
C THR A 94 -34.98 -10.24 4.03
N SER A 95 -34.64 -11.01 5.07
CA SER A 95 -35.41 -12.20 5.47
C SER A 95 -36.36 -11.80 6.59
N SER A 96 -37.62 -11.55 6.22
CA SER A 96 -38.74 -11.37 7.14
C SER A 96 -39.04 -12.70 7.84
N ALA A 97 -38.61 -12.85 9.09
CA ALA A 97 -39.01 -13.96 9.96
C ALA A 97 -40.06 -13.49 10.98
N SER A 98 -41.31 -13.84 10.67
CA SER A 98 -42.36 -14.30 11.59
C SER A 98 -42.28 -13.87 13.07
N ASN A 99 -43.05 -12.84 13.45
CA ASN A 99 -43.52 -12.71 14.83
C ASN A 99 -44.69 -13.68 15.03
N ALA A 100 -44.50 -14.63 15.94
CA ALA A 100 -45.54 -15.48 16.45
C ALA A 100 -46.48 -14.65 17.35
N ASP A 101 -47.72 -14.53 16.89
CA ASP A 101 -48.83 -13.95 17.65
C ASP A 101 -49.33 -15.01 18.64
N GLY A 102 -48.97 -14.83 19.90
CA GLY A 102 -49.40 -15.68 21.02
C GLY A 102 -50.79 -15.26 21.48
N ALA A 103 -51.75 -16.15 21.29
CA ALA A 103 -53.14 -16.00 21.71
C ALA A 103 -53.31 -15.71 23.23
N PRO A 104 -54.40 -15.04 23.63
CA PRO A 104 -54.65 -14.62 25.01
C PRO A 104 -55.15 -15.78 25.88
N HIS A 105 -54.53 -15.97 27.05
CA HIS A 105 -55.11 -16.80 28.10
C HIS A 105 -56.07 -15.97 28.97
N SER A 106 -57.25 -16.56 29.10
CA SER A 106 -58.46 -16.11 29.77
C SER A 106 -58.34 -15.86 31.28
N VAL A 107 -59.14 -14.88 31.69
CA VAL A 107 -59.65 -14.59 33.03
C VAL A 107 -60.18 -15.84 33.74
N SER A 108 -59.89 -16.01 35.04
CA SER A 108 -60.88 -16.48 36.00
C SER A 108 -60.52 -16.03 37.42
N SER A 109 -61.59 -15.74 38.16
CA SER A 109 -61.72 -15.32 39.55
C SER A 109 -60.98 -16.13 40.59
#